data_AF-A0A7C5DP44-F1
#
_entry.id   AF-A0A7C5DP44-F1
#
_cell.length_a   1.000
_cell.length_b   1.000
_cell.length_c   1.000
_cell.angle_alpha   90.00
_cell.angle_beta   90.00
_cell.angle_gamma   90.00
#
_symmetry.space_group_name_H-M   'P 1'
#
loop_
_entity.id
_entity.type
_entity.pdbx_description
1 polymer ?
#
loop_
_entity_poly.entity_id
_entity_poly.type
_entity_poly.pdbx_seq_one_letter_code
_entity_poly.pdbx_strand_id
1 'polypeptide(L)'
;MGRAALAVALFLAVGAFAPAQSAAELISQAKDLLPTRYLPENLTSAIDLYERALALQPGRADFMTQLAQLHYELGIISEDVKTKRREFRRGADLGFTALGFAGLSGAEEAKAEEFAARVSESENVAALYWTAKCWGMLVDTGGLMAQLGALTSGMPAKVRALYLAAIALDETYFGGGPHEDYGALLVNFAKFHLYGATLEEAKAHFD
;
A
#
# COMPACT_ATOMS: atom_id res chain seq x y z
N MET A 1 -1.97 55.75 48.62
CA MET A 1 -1.88 55.35 47.20
C MET A 1 -0.87 54.21 47.12
N GLY A 2 -1.32 52.98 46.84
CA GLY A 2 -0.43 51.81 46.91
C GLY A 2 -1.17 50.51 46.62
N ARG A 3 -1.76 50.42 45.42
CA ARG A 3 -2.37 49.20 44.88
C ARG A 3 -2.25 49.21 43.36
N ALA A 4 -1.05 48.95 42.86
CA ALA A 4 -0.83 48.52 41.48
C ALA A 4 0.55 47.86 41.42
N ALA A 5 0.65 46.79 40.63
CA ALA A 5 1.87 46.03 40.33
C ALA A 5 2.26 44.91 41.31
N LEU A 6 1.46 43.85 41.34
CA LEU A 6 2.00 42.47 41.43
C LEU A 6 0.91 41.48 40.99
N ALA A 7 0.62 41.49 39.69
CA ALA A 7 -0.15 40.45 39.02
C ALA A 7 0.61 40.03 37.76
N VAL A 8 1.80 39.47 37.99
CA VAL A 8 2.58 38.78 36.96
C VAL A 8 2.70 37.32 37.38
N ALA A 9 2.44 36.45 36.40
CA ALA A 9 2.77 35.03 36.36
C ALA A 9 1.98 34.11 37.31
N LEU A 10 0.89 33.54 36.80
CA LEU A 10 0.73 32.08 36.74
C LEU A 10 -0.44 31.68 35.83
N PHE A 11 -0.36 32.00 34.54
CA PHE A 11 -1.07 31.15 33.57
C PHE A 11 -0.26 29.87 33.46
N LEU A 12 -0.65 28.91 34.29
CA LEU A 12 -0.21 27.52 34.26
C LEU A 12 -0.35 27.02 32.82
N ALA A 13 0.78 26.90 32.14
CA ALA A 13 0.93 26.01 31.01
C ALA A 13 0.80 24.57 31.53
N VAL A 14 -0.44 24.13 31.80
CA VAL A 14 -0.78 22.71 31.79
C VAL A 14 -0.95 22.33 30.31
N GLY A 15 0.14 22.40 29.57
CA GLY A 15 0.27 21.61 28.36
C GLY A 15 0.41 20.18 28.86
N ALA A 16 -0.68 19.42 28.75
CA ALA A 16 -0.75 18.03 29.18
C ALA A 16 0.47 17.27 28.63
N PHE A 17 1.39 16.88 29.53
CA PHE A 17 2.32 15.79 29.28
C PHE A 17 1.49 14.50 29.22
N ALA A 18 0.76 14.30 28.13
CA ALA A 18 0.38 12.95 27.75
C ALA A 18 1.70 12.23 27.43
N PRO A 19 2.03 11.11 28.10
CA PRO A 19 3.24 10.36 27.77
C PRO A 19 3.18 10.01 26.28
N ALA A 20 4.26 10.30 25.55
CA ALA A 20 4.36 9.96 24.14
C ALA A 20 4.21 8.45 23.99
N GLN A 21 3.16 8.00 23.28
CA GLN A 21 2.90 6.59 23.05
C GLN A 21 4.09 5.96 22.29
N SER A 22 4.49 4.78 22.72
CA SER A 22 5.50 3.97 22.03
C SER A 22 4.94 3.39 20.73
N ALA A 23 5.83 3.03 19.79
CA ALA A 23 5.43 2.34 18.57
C ALA A 23 4.66 1.03 18.87
N ALA A 24 5.05 0.28 19.92
CA ALA A 24 4.37 -0.94 20.29
C ALA A 24 2.91 -0.70 20.74
N GLU A 25 2.67 0.34 21.54
CA GLU A 25 1.31 0.71 21.98
C GLU A 25 0.44 1.18 20.81
N LEU A 26 1.01 1.95 19.89
CA LEU A 26 0.31 2.39 18.67
C LEU A 26 -0.10 1.19 17.80
N ILE A 27 0.82 0.25 17.59
CA ILE A 27 0.54 -0.96 16.81
C ILE A 27 -0.49 -1.86 17.51
N SER A 28 -0.43 -1.97 18.84
CA SER A 28 -1.47 -2.71 19.59
C SER A 28 -2.85 -2.12 19.35
N GLN A 29 -3.00 -0.80 19.49
CA GLN A 29 -4.26 -0.10 19.22
C GLN A 29 -4.71 -0.27 17.77
N ALA A 30 -3.80 -0.17 16.81
CA ALA A 30 -4.13 -0.34 15.39
C ALA A 30 -4.66 -1.75 15.11
N LYS A 31 -4.04 -2.78 15.71
CA LYS A 31 -4.44 -4.18 15.57
C LYS A 31 -5.85 -4.44 16.12
N ASP A 32 -6.24 -3.77 17.20
CA ASP A 32 -7.60 -3.88 17.75
C ASP A 32 -8.68 -3.34 16.80
N LEU A 33 -8.31 -2.43 15.89
CA LEU A 33 -9.21 -1.88 14.87
C LEU A 33 -9.29 -2.72 13.59
N LEU A 34 -8.27 -3.55 13.29
CA LEU A 34 -8.21 -4.32 12.04
C LEU A 34 -9.41 -5.25 11.81
N PRO A 35 -9.99 -5.94 12.81
CA PRO A 35 -11.19 -6.76 12.61
C PRO A 35 -12.42 -5.98 12.14
N THR A 36 -12.48 -4.68 12.44
CA THR A 36 -13.61 -3.79 12.10
C THR A 36 -13.22 -2.69 11.12
N ARG A 37 -12.09 -2.84 10.42
CA ARG A 37 -11.57 -1.86 9.45
C ARG A 37 -12.45 -1.64 8.23
N TYR A 38 -13.50 -2.44 8.03
CA TYR A 38 -14.54 -2.15 7.03
C TYR A 38 -15.35 -0.89 7.39
N LEU A 39 -15.27 -0.42 8.64
CA LEU A 39 -15.78 0.89 9.05
C LEU A 39 -14.76 1.99 8.69
N PRO A 40 -15.13 3.02 7.90
CA PRO A 40 -14.20 4.04 7.42
C PRO A 40 -13.41 4.76 8.52
N GLU A 41 -14.04 5.01 9.67
CA GLU A 41 -13.41 5.62 10.84
C GLU A 41 -12.31 4.74 11.43
N ASN A 42 -12.55 3.43 11.54
CA ASN A 42 -11.57 2.49 12.08
C ASN A 42 -10.41 2.27 11.10
N LEU A 43 -10.69 2.24 9.80
CA LEU A 43 -9.65 2.19 8.77
C LEU A 43 -8.72 3.40 8.86
N THR A 44 -9.31 4.59 8.92
CA THR A 44 -8.55 5.85 8.99
C THR A 44 -7.75 5.93 10.29
N SER A 45 -8.33 5.53 11.42
CA SER A 45 -7.62 5.47 12.70
C SER A 45 -6.50 4.43 12.70
N ALA A 46 -6.69 3.26 12.08
CA ALA A 46 -5.64 2.27 11.95
C ALA A 46 -4.46 2.81 11.11
N ILE A 47 -4.74 3.52 10.01
CA ILE A 47 -3.72 4.18 9.18
C ILE A 47 -2.93 5.20 10.01
N ASP A 48 -3.60 6.09 10.75
CA ASP A 48 -2.93 7.09 11.60
C ASP A 48 -1.98 6.43 12.61
N LEU A 49 -2.45 5.38 13.29
CA LEU A 49 -1.67 4.67 14.30
C LEU A 49 -0.44 3.98 13.67
N TYR A 50 -0.60 3.35 12.51
CA TYR A 50 0.52 2.74 11.79
C TYR A 50 1.52 3.78 11.26
N GLU A 51 1.06 4.90 10.70
CA GLU A 51 1.94 5.99 10.23
C GLU A 51 2.74 6.61 11.38
N ARG A 52 2.10 6.85 12.54
CA ARG A 52 2.79 7.32 13.74
C ARG A 52 3.79 6.31 14.27
N ALA A 53 3.45 5.01 14.25
CA ALA A 53 4.38 3.95 14.64
C ALA A 53 5.58 3.87 13.69
N LEU A 54 5.34 4.00 12.38
CA LEU A 54 6.39 4.03 11.35
C LEU A 54 7.30 5.26 11.49
N ALA A 55 6.76 6.42 11.89
CA ALA A 55 7.56 7.61 12.15
C ALA A 55 8.51 7.43 13.35
N LEU A 56 8.09 6.67 14.38
CA LEU A 56 8.93 6.32 15.53
C LEU A 56 9.96 5.23 15.21
N GLN A 57 9.65 4.34 14.27
CA GLN A 57 10.54 3.27 13.83
C GLN A 57 10.62 3.23 12.30
N PRO A 58 11.39 4.16 11.68
CA PRO A 58 11.56 4.17 10.24
C PRO A 58 12.17 2.86 9.73
N GLY A 59 11.74 2.41 8.55
CA GLY A 59 12.26 1.19 7.91
C GLY A 59 11.59 -0.12 8.33
N ARG A 60 10.53 -0.06 9.15
CA ARG A 60 9.72 -1.25 9.49
C ARG A 60 8.89 -1.71 8.30
N ALA A 61 9.43 -2.67 7.54
CA ALA A 61 8.80 -3.23 6.35
C ALA A 61 7.42 -3.86 6.64
N ASP A 62 7.24 -4.46 7.82
CA ASP A 62 5.96 -5.01 8.25
C ASP A 62 4.89 -3.92 8.45
N PHE A 63 5.25 -2.74 8.97
CA PHE A 63 4.33 -1.61 9.10
C PHE A 63 3.97 -1.03 7.74
N MET A 64 4.95 -0.86 6.86
CA MET A 64 4.75 -0.41 5.48
C MET A 64 3.85 -1.36 4.70
N THR A 65 4.03 -2.67 4.88
CA THR A 65 3.20 -3.71 4.26
C THR A 65 1.75 -3.60 4.70
N GLN A 66 1.51 -3.48 6.01
CA GLN A 66 0.15 -3.33 6.52
C GLN A 66 -0.48 -2.01 6.03
N LEU A 67 0.28 -0.92 6.02
CA LEU A 67 -0.18 0.36 5.47
C LEU A 67 -0.53 0.27 3.99
N ALA A 68 0.24 -0.47 3.18
CA ALA A 68 -0.09 -0.67 1.77
C ALA A 68 -1.49 -1.28 1.59
N GLN A 69 -1.83 -2.29 2.39
CA GLN A 69 -3.18 -2.85 2.43
C GLN A 69 -4.22 -1.80 2.85
N LEU A 70 -4.00 -1.10 3.96
CA LEU A 70 -4.99 -0.17 4.49
C LEU A 70 -5.24 1.01 3.54
N HIS A 71 -4.19 1.50 2.87
CA HIS A 71 -4.31 2.51 1.82
C HIS A 71 -5.02 1.97 0.57
N TYR A 72 -4.79 0.71 0.19
CA TYR A 72 -5.59 0.07 -0.85
C TYR A 72 -7.08 0.06 -0.47
N GLU A 73 -7.41 -0.47 0.70
CA GLU A 73 -8.79 -0.55 1.20
C GLU A 73 -9.45 0.84 1.26
N LEU A 74 -8.73 1.86 1.75
CA LEU A 74 -9.23 3.23 1.82
C LEU A 74 -9.45 3.83 0.43
N GLY A 75 -8.53 3.59 -0.51
CA GLY A 75 -8.67 4.00 -1.90
C GLY A 75 -9.88 3.35 -2.60
N ILE A 76 -10.20 2.10 -2.25
CA ILE A 76 -11.38 1.41 -2.79
C ILE A 76 -12.68 2.08 -2.31
N ILE A 77 -12.81 2.33 -1.00
CA ILE A 77 -14.06 2.90 -0.44
C ILE A 77 -14.21 4.40 -0.66
N SER A 78 -13.13 5.11 -0.99
CA SER A 78 -13.19 6.56 -1.24
C SER A 78 -14.00 6.88 -2.49
N GLU A 79 -14.81 7.93 -2.47
CA GLU A 79 -15.66 8.30 -3.61
C GLU A 79 -14.93 9.18 -4.64
N ASP A 80 -14.11 10.13 -4.16
CA ASP A 80 -13.44 11.08 -5.04
C ASP A 80 -12.14 10.53 -5.63
N VAL A 81 -11.97 10.68 -6.94
CA VAL A 81 -10.82 10.13 -7.68
C VAL A 81 -9.48 10.67 -7.19
N LYS A 82 -9.45 11.91 -6.69
CA LYS A 82 -8.21 12.53 -6.18
C LYS A 82 -7.73 11.81 -4.92
N THR A 83 -8.64 11.53 -4.00
CA THR A 83 -8.36 10.74 -2.80
C THR A 83 -8.00 9.31 -3.17
N LYS A 84 -8.78 8.63 -4.02
CA LYS A 84 -8.44 7.27 -4.49
C LYS A 84 -6.98 7.19 -4.94
N ARG A 85 -6.59 8.10 -5.83
CA ARG A 85 -5.22 8.17 -6.39
C ARG A 85 -4.17 8.47 -5.34
N ARG A 86 -4.46 9.34 -4.38
CA ARG A 86 -3.54 9.64 -3.27
C ARG A 86 -3.28 8.38 -2.44
N GLU A 87 -4.34 7.67 -2.07
CA GLU A 87 -4.22 6.46 -1.25
C GLU A 87 -3.50 5.33 -2.01
N PHE A 88 -3.88 5.06 -3.27
CA PHE A 88 -3.19 4.06 -4.09
C PHE A 88 -1.71 4.41 -4.32
N ARG A 89 -1.38 5.68 -4.54
CA ARG A 89 0.02 6.11 -4.63
C ARG A 89 0.76 5.91 -3.32
N ARG A 90 0.17 6.29 -2.18
CA ARG A 90 0.82 6.11 -0.87
C ARG A 90 1.04 4.63 -0.55
N GLY A 91 0.04 3.79 -0.79
CA GLY A 91 0.15 2.35 -0.59
C GLY A 91 1.19 1.70 -1.51
N ALA A 92 1.25 2.08 -2.79
CA ALA A 92 2.29 1.59 -3.70
C ALA A 92 3.69 2.03 -3.27
N ASP A 93 3.85 3.28 -2.84
CA ASP A 93 5.13 3.82 -2.39
C ASP A 93 5.67 3.10 -1.14
N LEU A 94 4.82 2.92 -0.14
CA LEU A 94 5.14 2.16 1.07
C LEU A 94 5.43 0.69 0.76
N GLY A 95 4.59 0.07 -0.08
CA GLY A 95 4.75 -1.31 -0.50
C GLY A 95 6.07 -1.55 -1.23
N PHE A 96 6.43 -0.68 -2.18
CA PHE A 96 7.72 -0.75 -2.86
C PHE A 96 8.90 -0.51 -1.92
N THR A 97 8.75 0.40 -0.95
CA THR A 97 9.77 0.60 0.09
C THR A 97 9.96 -0.66 0.94
N ALA A 98 8.86 -1.34 1.30
CA ALA A 98 8.90 -2.62 2.03
C ALA A 98 9.59 -3.73 1.22
N LEU A 99 9.48 -3.69 -0.12
CA LEU A 99 10.17 -4.59 -1.04
C LEU A 99 11.62 -4.18 -1.34
N GLY A 100 12.12 -3.11 -0.72
CA GLY A 100 13.51 -2.67 -0.83
C GLY A 100 13.82 -1.75 -2.02
N PHE A 101 12.80 -1.19 -2.67
CA PHE A 101 12.98 -0.12 -3.67
C PHE A 101 13.01 1.26 -2.99
N ALA A 102 13.47 2.29 -3.72
CA ALA A 102 13.34 3.68 -3.32
C ALA A 102 11.91 4.21 -3.57
N GLY A 103 10.93 3.55 -2.95
CA GLY A 103 9.50 3.82 -3.14
C GLY A 103 9.01 3.55 -4.56
N LEU A 104 7.87 4.16 -4.91
CA LEU A 104 7.25 3.96 -6.22
C LEU A 104 8.14 4.46 -7.37
N SER A 105 8.83 5.59 -7.19
CA SER A 105 9.73 6.15 -8.23
C SER A 105 10.86 5.17 -8.56
N GLY A 106 11.49 4.59 -7.53
CA GLY A 106 12.55 3.61 -7.73
C GLY A 106 12.07 2.35 -8.46
N ALA A 107 10.84 1.91 -8.19
CA ALA A 107 10.21 0.79 -8.89
C ALA A 107 9.86 1.13 -10.36
N GLU A 108 9.41 2.35 -10.64
CA GLU A 108 9.14 2.85 -11.99
C GLU A 108 10.42 2.91 -12.83
N GLU A 109 11.52 3.38 -12.24
CA GLU A 109 12.84 3.53 -12.89
C GLU A 109 13.61 2.21 -13.06
N ALA A 110 13.37 1.21 -12.21
CA ALA A 110 14.07 -0.07 -12.26
C ALA A 110 13.87 -0.79 -13.61
N LYS A 111 14.90 -1.46 -14.11
CA LYS A 111 14.75 -2.33 -15.30
C LYS A 111 13.93 -3.57 -14.93
N ALA A 112 13.27 -4.18 -15.92
CA ALA A 112 12.37 -5.30 -15.68
C ALA A 112 13.07 -6.49 -15.02
N GLU A 113 14.30 -6.79 -15.42
CA GLU A 113 15.10 -7.90 -14.89
C GLU A 113 15.55 -7.64 -13.46
N GLU A 114 16.02 -6.43 -13.18
CA GLU A 114 16.44 -5.99 -11.82
C GLU A 114 15.24 -5.97 -10.87
N PHE A 115 14.09 -5.48 -11.35
CA PHE A 115 12.83 -5.48 -10.63
C PHE A 115 12.38 -6.91 -10.29
N ALA A 116 12.38 -7.81 -11.29
CA ALA A 116 11.97 -9.20 -11.09
C ALA A 116 12.89 -9.94 -10.13
N ALA A 117 14.20 -9.75 -10.23
CA ALA A 117 15.17 -10.33 -9.30
C ALA A 117 14.89 -9.87 -7.86
N ARG A 118 14.75 -8.55 -7.64
CA ARG A 118 14.42 -8.00 -6.32
C ARG A 118 13.12 -8.56 -5.75
N VAL A 119 12.09 -8.64 -6.58
CA VAL A 119 10.78 -9.16 -6.19
C VAL A 119 10.85 -10.64 -5.82
N SER A 120 11.63 -11.44 -6.55
CA SER A 120 11.81 -12.88 -6.26
C SER A 120 12.56 -13.18 -4.97
N GLU A 121 13.31 -12.22 -4.42
CA GLU A 121 14.00 -12.34 -3.12
C GLU A 121 13.08 -12.04 -1.94
N SER A 122 11.89 -11.48 -2.17
CA SER A 122 10.95 -11.15 -1.09
C SER A 122 10.29 -12.40 -0.56
N GLU A 123 10.25 -12.56 0.77
CA GLU A 123 9.47 -13.59 1.46
C GLU A 123 8.13 -13.06 1.99
N ASN A 124 7.78 -11.82 1.66
CA ASN A 124 6.59 -11.14 2.18
C ASN A 124 5.48 -11.12 1.14
N VAL A 125 4.67 -12.19 1.11
CA VAL A 125 3.52 -12.33 0.18
C VAL A 125 2.55 -11.14 0.26
N ALA A 126 2.33 -10.60 1.45
CA ALA A 126 1.45 -9.45 1.64
C ALA A 126 2.01 -8.18 0.98
N ALA A 127 3.32 -7.93 1.09
CA ALA A 127 3.95 -6.79 0.43
C ALA A 127 3.87 -6.93 -1.09
N LEU A 128 4.16 -8.12 -1.63
CA LEU A 128 4.06 -8.39 -3.07
C LEU A 128 2.66 -8.11 -3.61
N TYR A 129 1.65 -8.70 -2.96
CA TYR A 129 0.27 -8.60 -3.38
C TYR A 129 -0.28 -7.17 -3.25
N TRP A 130 -0.23 -6.58 -2.05
CA TRP A 130 -0.85 -5.26 -1.84
C TRP A 130 -0.14 -4.14 -2.60
N THR A 131 1.17 -4.25 -2.84
CA THR A 131 1.89 -3.33 -3.73
C THR A 131 1.37 -3.41 -5.16
N ALA A 132 1.17 -4.62 -5.69
CA ALA A 132 0.62 -4.82 -7.03
C ALA A 132 -0.80 -4.24 -7.15
N LYS A 133 -1.65 -4.48 -6.14
CA LYS A 133 -3.01 -3.92 -6.06
C LYS A 133 -3.02 -2.40 -6.08
N CYS A 134 -2.21 -1.77 -5.23
CA CYS A 134 -2.09 -0.30 -5.18
C CYS A 134 -1.60 0.28 -6.50
N TRP A 135 -0.53 -0.29 -7.09
CA TRP A 135 0.04 0.24 -8.32
C TRP A 135 -0.90 0.09 -9.51
N GLY A 136 -1.55 -1.07 -9.64
CA GLY A 136 -2.58 -1.31 -10.65
C GLY A 136 -3.73 -0.31 -10.56
N MET A 137 -4.29 -0.11 -9.37
CA MET A 137 -5.40 0.84 -9.17
C MET A 137 -4.96 2.30 -9.36
N LEU A 138 -3.71 2.66 -9.05
CA LEU A 138 -3.18 3.99 -9.33
C LEU A 138 -3.18 4.30 -10.83
N VAL A 139 -2.84 3.32 -11.66
CA VAL A 139 -2.85 3.44 -13.11
C VAL A 139 -4.27 3.45 -13.65
N ASP A 140 -5.11 2.53 -13.19
CA ASP A 140 -6.51 2.45 -13.63
C ASP A 140 -7.27 3.76 -13.37
N THR A 141 -7.16 4.30 -12.15
CA THR A 141 -7.77 5.59 -11.78
C THR A 141 -7.10 6.81 -12.44
N GLY A 142 -5.97 6.63 -13.13
CA GLY A 142 -5.32 7.69 -13.92
C GLY A 142 -5.91 7.87 -15.32
N GLY A 143 -6.84 7.00 -15.72
CA GLY A 143 -7.47 7.02 -17.03
C GLY A 143 -6.54 6.60 -18.16
N LEU A 144 -7.00 6.78 -19.39
CA LEU A 144 -6.37 6.23 -20.59
C LEU A 144 -4.89 6.61 -20.75
N MET A 145 -4.52 7.87 -20.46
CA MET A 145 -3.13 8.31 -20.64
C MET A 145 -2.18 7.65 -19.64
N ALA A 146 -2.62 7.42 -18.40
CA ALA A 146 -1.83 6.68 -17.42
C ALA A 146 -1.67 5.21 -17.83
N GLN A 147 -2.74 4.59 -18.33
CA GLN A 147 -2.71 3.21 -18.83
C GLN A 147 -1.76 3.06 -20.02
N LEU A 148 -1.81 3.98 -21.00
CA LEU A 148 -0.87 3.97 -22.13
C LEU A 148 0.58 4.19 -21.67
N GLY A 149 0.81 5.11 -20.74
CA GLY A 149 2.14 5.35 -20.16
C GLY A 149 2.69 4.13 -19.39
N ALA A 150 1.82 3.39 -18.71
CA ALA A 150 2.18 2.15 -18.03
C ALA A 150 2.60 1.05 -19.01
N LEU A 151 1.90 0.92 -20.14
CA LEU A 151 2.27 -0.04 -21.19
C LEU A 151 3.65 0.29 -21.76
N THR A 152 3.93 1.56 -22.07
CA THR A 152 5.20 1.97 -22.68
C THR A 152 6.38 1.93 -21.70
N SER A 153 6.13 2.03 -20.38
CA SER A 153 7.16 1.90 -19.35
C SER A 153 7.45 0.44 -18.93
N GLY A 154 6.73 -0.53 -19.51
CA GLY A 154 6.89 -1.95 -19.18
C GLY A 154 6.33 -2.34 -17.81
N MET A 155 5.50 -1.50 -17.19
CA MET A 155 4.82 -1.81 -15.93
C MET A 155 4.08 -3.15 -15.93
N PRO A 156 3.37 -3.58 -17.00
CA PRO A 156 2.69 -4.88 -17.04
C PRO A 156 3.57 -6.08 -16.67
N ALA A 157 4.82 -6.11 -17.15
CA ALA A 157 5.76 -7.18 -16.84
C ALA A 157 6.17 -7.16 -15.36
N LYS A 158 6.32 -5.96 -14.78
CA LYS A 158 6.64 -5.76 -13.36
C LYS A 158 5.47 -6.17 -12.46
N VAL A 159 4.24 -5.78 -12.78
CA VAL A 159 3.03 -6.22 -12.04
C VAL A 159 2.87 -7.74 -12.12
N ARG A 160 3.10 -8.33 -13.29
CA ARG A 160 3.13 -9.80 -13.44
C ARG A 160 4.16 -10.45 -12.52
N ALA A 161 5.37 -9.89 -12.41
CA ALA A 161 6.40 -10.41 -11.51
C ALA A 161 5.96 -10.40 -10.04
N LEU A 162 5.27 -9.34 -9.59
CA LEU A 162 4.73 -9.26 -8.23
C LEU A 162 3.71 -10.37 -7.95
N TYR A 163 2.72 -10.57 -8.85
CA TYR A 163 1.70 -11.60 -8.64
C TYR A 163 2.28 -13.01 -8.71
N LEU A 164 3.16 -13.29 -9.69
CA LEU A 164 3.79 -14.61 -9.77
C LEU A 164 4.66 -14.92 -8.56
N ALA A 165 5.38 -13.94 -8.02
CA ALA A 165 6.12 -14.11 -6.78
C ALA A 165 5.17 -14.36 -5.58
N ALA A 166 4.07 -13.63 -5.50
CA ALA A 166 3.07 -13.84 -4.44
C ALA A 166 2.46 -15.26 -4.51
N ILE A 167 2.07 -15.71 -5.70
CA ILE A 167 1.54 -17.07 -5.94
C ILE A 167 2.58 -18.13 -5.55
N ALA A 168 3.85 -17.94 -5.93
CA ALA A 168 4.92 -18.89 -5.63
C ALA A 168 5.20 -19.02 -4.13
N LEU A 169 4.99 -17.96 -3.34
CA LEU A 169 5.16 -17.99 -1.89
C LEU A 169 3.96 -18.61 -1.17
N ASP A 170 2.74 -18.22 -1.55
CA ASP A 170 1.50 -18.70 -0.95
C ASP A 170 0.34 -18.51 -1.93
N GLU A 171 0.02 -19.57 -2.68
CA GLU A 171 -1.11 -19.61 -3.62
C GLU A 171 -2.48 -19.40 -2.95
N THR A 172 -2.57 -19.63 -1.64
CA THR A 172 -3.82 -19.51 -0.86
C THR A 172 -3.98 -18.12 -0.21
N TYR A 173 -2.97 -17.26 -0.31
CA TYR A 173 -2.95 -15.98 0.37
C TYR A 173 -4.20 -15.16 0.06
N PHE A 174 -4.83 -14.64 1.12
CA PHE A 174 -6.05 -13.85 1.04
C PHE A 174 -7.18 -14.55 0.26
N GLY A 175 -7.29 -15.88 0.39
CA GLY A 175 -8.31 -16.68 -0.31
C GLY A 175 -8.02 -16.88 -1.79
N GLY A 176 -6.75 -16.87 -2.20
CA GLY A 176 -6.34 -16.96 -3.61
C GLY A 176 -6.33 -15.61 -4.34
N GLY A 177 -6.29 -14.49 -3.61
CA GLY A 177 -6.29 -13.14 -4.20
C GLY A 177 -5.25 -12.92 -5.31
N PRO A 178 -3.98 -13.36 -5.15
CA PRO A 178 -2.99 -13.28 -6.22
C PRO A 178 -3.39 -14.00 -7.52
N HIS A 179 -4.08 -15.15 -7.42
CA HIS A 179 -4.61 -15.85 -8.59
C HIS A 179 -5.72 -15.05 -9.27
N GLU A 180 -6.70 -14.55 -8.51
CA GLU A 180 -7.81 -13.75 -9.04
C GLU A 180 -7.31 -12.55 -9.86
N ASP A 181 -6.43 -11.74 -9.26
CA ASP A 181 -5.94 -10.52 -9.90
C ASP A 181 -4.97 -10.80 -11.06
N TYR A 182 -4.18 -11.87 -10.98
CA TYR A 182 -3.32 -12.27 -12.10
C TYR A 182 -4.13 -12.83 -13.27
N GLY A 183 -5.16 -13.63 -13.00
CA GLY A 183 -6.12 -14.08 -14.02
C GLY A 183 -6.79 -12.89 -14.71
N ALA A 184 -7.25 -11.90 -13.94
CA ALA A 184 -7.82 -10.66 -14.50
C ALA A 184 -6.81 -9.87 -15.36
N LEU A 185 -5.54 -9.82 -14.94
CA LEU A 185 -4.45 -9.22 -15.73
C LEU A 185 -4.23 -9.97 -17.05
N LEU A 186 -4.23 -11.30 -17.03
CA LEU A 186 -4.08 -12.14 -18.22
C LEU A 186 -5.24 -11.94 -19.21
N VAL A 187 -6.49 -11.76 -18.74
CA VAL A 187 -7.61 -11.40 -19.62
C VAL A 187 -7.34 -10.09 -20.36
N ASN A 188 -6.83 -9.09 -19.66
CA ASN A 188 -6.46 -7.82 -20.29
C ASN A 188 -5.31 -7.99 -21.29
N PHE A 189 -4.29 -8.78 -20.95
CA PHE A 189 -3.19 -9.06 -21.87
C PHE A 189 -3.66 -9.80 -23.12
N ALA A 190 -4.51 -10.80 -22.98
CA ALA A 190 -5.08 -11.54 -24.11
C ALA A 190 -5.89 -10.62 -25.04
N LYS A 191 -6.71 -9.73 -24.47
CA LYS A 191 -7.51 -8.75 -25.22
C LYS A 191 -6.64 -7.81 -26.08
N PHE A 192 -5.46 -7.46 -25.60
CA PHE A 192 -4.53 -6.57 -26.29
C PHE A 192 -3.37 -7.29 -26.99
N HIS A 193 -3.42 -8.64 -27.06
CA HIS A 193 -2.36 -9.49 -27.62
C HIS A 193 -0.96 -9.23 -27.03
N LEU A 194 -0.91 -8.94 -25.72
CA LEU A 194 0.32 -8.68 -24.99
C LEU A 194 0.90 -10.00 -24.43
N TYR A 195 2.22 -10.14 -24.54
CA TYR A 195 2.99 -11.23 -23.92
C TYR A 195 2.54 -12.65 -24.25
N GLY A 196 1.78 -12.85 -25.34
CA GLY A 196 1.26 -14.17 -25.73
C GLY A 196 0.17 -14.72 -24.80
N ALA A 197 -0.38 -13.90 -23.89
CA ALA A 197 -1.37 -14.34 -22.93
C ALA A 197 -2.65 -14.86 -23.61
N THR A 198 -3.23 -15.91 -23.04
CA THR A 198 -4.47 -16.53 -23.53
C THR A 198 -5.58 -16.49 -22.48
N LEU A 199 -6.84 -16.58 -22.95
CA LEU A 199 -7.98 -16.72 -22.03
C LEU A 199 -8.00 -18.09 -21.32
N GLU A 200 -7.35 -19.10 -21.90
CA GLU A 200 -7.20 -20.42 -21.27
C GLU A 200 -6.26 -20.36 -20.08
N GLU A 201 -5.10 -19.71 -20.24
CA GLU A 201 -4.19 -19.42 -19.12
C GLU A 201 -4.88 -18.59 -18.04
N ALA A 202 -5.63 -17.56 -18.43
CA ALA A 202 -6.37 -16.74 -17.47
C ALA A 202 -7.41 -17.56 -16.68
N LYS A 203 -8.12 -18.47 -17.37
CA LYS A 203 -9.13 -19.34 -16.76
C LYS A 203 -8.55 -20.23 -15.67
N ALA A 204 -7.36 -20.78 -15.87
CA ALA A 204 -6.73 -21.69 -14.91
C ALA A 204 -6.46 -21.06 -13.54
N HIS A 205 -6.49 -19.73 -13.42
CA HIS A 205 -6.39 -19.01 -12.14
C HIS A 205 -7.73 -18.85 -11.41
N PHE A 206 -8.86 -19.24 -12.02
CA PHE A 206 -10.19 -19.17 -11.42
C PHE A 206 -10.81 -20.55 -11.10
N ASP A 207 -10.12 -21.63 -11.46
CA ASP A 207 -10.52 -23.03 -11.19
C ASP A 207 -9.97 -23.50 -9.84
#